data_AF-A0A6L7UNB5-F1
#
_entry.id   AF-A0A6L7UNB5-F1
#
_cell.length_a   1.000
_cell.length_b   1.000
_cell.length_c   1.000
_cell.angle_alpha   90.00
_cell.angle_beta   90.00
_cell.angle_gamma   90.00
#
_symmetry.space_group_name_H-M   'P 1'
#
loop_
_entity.id
_entity.type
_entity.pdbx_description
1 polymer ?
#
loop_
_entity_poly.entity_id
_entity_poly.type
_entity_poly.pdbx_seq_one_letter_code
_entity_poly.pdbx_strand_id
1 'polypeptide(L)'
;MIGSLPPAAVMILGALFVPLLRGRARTGWVLLLPVASLAALLSLGEGEFGQVSIFSYELTLVRIDGLSRIFGWLFHIAAFIGLIFARRGGSALEDTSALVYAGAAIGAVQAGDLITLFVFWELLALSSVFLVWARRTERSYRAGIRYLIVQVGSGVILLAGIIAHARATGSVAFDHMGTETLGGKLILLGIGIKAAFPLLHNWLTDAYPEATYSGAVFLSAFTTKVAVYTLARGYQGEDLLIWVGVVMTMFPIFYAVIENDLRRVLGYSMINQIGFMVCGVGIGTEMAMNGAVAHAFNDVLFKGLLFMSTGALLYRTGTTKCSELGGLYKSMPKTAGLCIVGAASISAFPLFSGFVSKSMVMAAALEQNLDFVWLFLLFASAGVLHHAGIKIPFYGFFGPDSGIRTKEAPTTMLIAMGMAAFLCVFNGAFPTLFLYPNLPYEVTYVPFTSAHVISQLQLLFFAVLAFVWLRLSDREPHELPSTNLDADWFYRRFGRSLALAAGGVASRLRDAVAARSVAAAGSAIGSARRYMGPTGVWGRTWPTGTNVIWVAILLLVFLLLYYASTPVASVPPLP
;
A
#
# COMPACT_ATOMS: atom_id res chain seq x y z
N MET A 1 33.23 4.52 -1.66
CA MET A 1 32.24 5.45 -2.26
C MET A 1 30.79 4.90 -2.29
N ILE A 2 30.47 3.75 -1.67
CA ILE A 2 29.09 3.24 -1.56
C ILE A 2 28.32 3.86 -0.36
N GLY A 3 29.03 4.40 0.64
CA GLY A 3 28.44 4.88 1.90
C GLY A 3 27.64 6.18 1.84
N SER A 4 27.31 6.70 0.66
CA SER A 4 26.50 7.92 0.50
C SER A 4 25.24 7.71 -0.36
N LEU A 5 24.98 6.49 -0.84
CA LEU A 5 23.81 6.20 -1.66
C LEU A 5 22.65 5.75 -0.76
N PRO A 6 21.46 6.37 -0.87
CA PRO A 6 20.26 5.90 -0.19
C PRO A 6 19.99 4.42 -0.51
N PRO A 7 19.72 3.55 0.49
CA PRO A 7 19.45 2.12 0.25
C PRO A 7 18.33 1.90 -0.78
N ALA A 8 17.24 2.67 -0.67
CA ALA A 8 16.15 2.67 -1.63
C ALA A 8 16.61 2.90 -3.09
N ALA A 9 17.56 3.82 -3.31
CA ALA A 9 18.06 4.15 -4.64
C ALA A 9 18.83 2.98 -5.27
N VAL A 10 19.55 2.17 -4.48
CA VAL A 10 20.25 0.97 -4.96
C VAL A 10 19.27 0.01 -5.61
N MET A 11 18.12 -0.24 -4.96
CA MET A 11 17.10 -1.14 -5.50
C MET A 11 16.36 -0.53 -6.70
N ILE A 12 15.94 0.73 -6.60
CA ILE A 12 15.13 1.39 -7.64
C ILE A 12 15.95 1.60 -8.92
N LEU A 13 17.15 2.17 -8.82
CA LEU A 13 18.01 2.40 -9.98
C LEU A 13 18.55 1.09 -10.54
N GLY A 14 18.89 0.14 -9.66
CA GLY A 14 19.31 -1.20 -10.07
C GLY A 14 18.22 -1.95 -10.84
N ALA A 15 16.94 -1.74 -10.50
CA ALA A 15 15.81 -2.35 -11.18
C ALA A 15 15.70 -1.93 -12.66
N LEU A 16 16.11 -0.71 -13.01
CA LEU A 16 16.05 -0.20 -14.40
C LEU A 16 16.91 -1.02 -15.37
N PHE A 17 17.93 -1.70 -14.88
CA PHE A 17 18.79 -2.57 -15.69
C PHE A 17 18.23 -3.99 -15.87
N VAL A 18 17.24 -4.40 -15.08
CA VAL A 18 16.67 -5.76 -15.11
C VAL A 18 16.11 -6.14 -16.50
N PRO A 19 15.40 -5.27 -17.23
CA PRO A 19 14.90 -5.59 -18.57
C PRO A 19 16.02 -5.83 -19.61
N LEU A 20 17.21 -5.28 -19.38
CA LEU A 20 18.37 -5.41 -20.28
C LEU A 20 19.09 -6.74 -20.10
N LEU A 21 18.97 -7.36 -18.92
CA LEU A 21 19.64 -8.60 -18.56
C LEU A 21 18.78 -9.83 -18.89
N ARG A 22 19.43 -10.95 -19.24
CA ARG A 22 18.77 -12.22 -19.57
C ARG A 22 19.40 -13.40 -18.84
N GLY A 23 18.61 -14.47 -18.66
CA GLY A 23 19.07 -15.73 -18.09
C GLY A 23 19.73 -15.58 -16.71
N ARG A 24 20.89 -16.24 -16.52
CA ARG A 24 21.63 -16.26 -15.25
C ARG A 24 22.11 -14.88 -14.79
N ALA A 25 22.46 -13.99 -15.74
CA ALA A 25 22.89 -12.63 -15.40
C ALA A 25 21.77 -11.84 -14.73
N ARG A 26 20.53 -11.94 -15.25
CA ARG A 26 19.36 -11.33 -14.62
C ARG A 26 19.10 -11.90 -13.24
N THR A 27 19.18 -13.23 -13.09
CA THR A 27 19.01 -13.90 -11.80
C THR A 27 20.03 -13.41 -10.77
N GLY A 28 21.32 -13.37 -11.13
CA GLY A 28 22.37 -12.87 -10.25
C GLY A 28 22.16 -11.41 -9.86
N TRP A 29 21.85 -10.55 -10.83
CA TRP A 29 21.60 -9.12 -10.60
C TRP A 29 20.42 -8.87 -9.66
N VAL A 30 19.28 -9.50 -9.93
CA VAL A 30 18.07 -9.33 -9.12
C VAL A 30 18.27 -9.80 -7.68
N LEU A 31 19.04 -10.86 -7.44
CA LEU A 31 19.34 -11.32 -6.09
C LEU A 31 20.44 -10.50 -5.39
N LEU A 32 21.35 -9.89 -6.16
CA LEU A 32 22.40 -9.02 -5.63
C LEU A 32 21.84 -7.70 -5.09
N LEU A 33 20.81 -7.13 -5.75
CA LEU A 33 20.30 -5.80 -5.40
C LEU A 33 19.77 -5.67 -3.96
N PRO A 34 18.92 -6.58 -3.43
CA PRO A 34 18.52 -6.52 -2.01
C PRO A 34 19.70 -6.68 -1.05
N VAL A 35 20.70 -7.50 -1.41
CA VAL A 35 21.90 -7.70 -0.56
C VAL A 35 22.76 -6.44 -0.55
N ALA A 36 22.98 -5.82 -1.71
CA ALA A 36 23.72 -4.57 -1.84
C ALA A 36 23.01 -3.41 -1.12
N SER A 37 21.68 -3.33 -1.24
CA SER A 37 20.86 -2.35 -0.53
C SER A 37 20.90 -2.56 0.99
N LEU A 38 20.85 -3.81 1.45
CA LEU A 38 20.99 -4.11 2.87
C LEU A 38 22.38 -3.76 3.39
N ALA A 39 23.43 -4.04 2.63
CA ALA A 39 24.79 -3.64 2.98
C ALA A 39 24.92 -2.11 3.07
N ALA A 40 24.26 -1.36 2.16
CA ALA A 40 24.20 0.10 2.24
C ALA A 40 23.48 0.55 3.51
N LEU A 41 22.34 -0.05 3.87
CA LEU A 41 21.63 0.25 5.12
C LEU A 41 22.51 -0.03 6.35
N LEU A 42 23.22 -1.16 6.39
CA LEU A 42 24.10 -1.53 7.51
C LEU A 42 25.35 -0.66 7.61
N SER A 43 25.77 -0.04 6.50
CA SER A 43 26.89 0.90 6.50
C SER A 43 26.53 2.27 7.05
N LEU A 44 25.23 2.60 7.11
CA LEU A 44 24.72 3.83 7.68
C LEU A 44 24.42 3.61 9.18
N GLY A 45 24.92 4.52 10.02
CA GLY A 45 24.58 4.57 11.45
C GLY A 45 23.17 5.11 11.68
N GLU A 46 22.79 5.32 12.94
CA GLU A 46 21.58 6.11 13.24
C GLU A 46 21.82 7.58 12.86
N GLY A 47 20.79 8.23 12.35
CA GLY A 47 20.85 9.65 11.98
C GLY A 47 20.16 9.96 10.66
N GLU A 48 20.41 11.17 10.18
CA GLU A 48 19.85 11.73 8.96
C GLU A 48 20.92 11.88 7.88
N PHE A 49 20.59 11.49 6.66
CA PHE A 49 21.48 11.46 5.51
C PHE A 49 20.75 11.91 4.24
N GLY A 50 21.52 12.42 3.29
CA GLY A 50 20.98 12.82 1.98
C GLY A 50 20.05 14.02 2.06
N GLN A 51 20.46 15.07 2.75
CA GLN A 51 19.72 16.34 2.78
C GLN A 51 19.73 16.99 1.40
N VAL A 52 18.55 17.37 0.90
CA VAL A 52 18.37 18.06 -0.37
C VAL A 52 17.47 19.27 -0.17
N SER A 53 17.98 20.46 -0.43
CA SER A 53 17.18 21.69 -0.36
C SER A 53 16.37 21.84 -1.65
N ILE A 54 15.04 21.82 -1.53
CA ILE A 54 14.10 22.09 -2.63
C ILE A 54 13.22 23.29 -2.22
N PHE A 55 13.31 24.37 -2.99
CA PHE A 55 12.69 25.66 -2.65
C PHE A 55 13.13 26.14 -1.25
N SER A 56 12.19 26.36 -0.33
CA SER A 56 12.41 26.76 1.06
C SER A 56 12.39 25.59 2.04
N TYR A 57 12.34 24.34 1.57
CA TYR A 57 12.31 23.16 2.41
C TYR A 57 13.61 22.38 2.29
N GLU A 58 14.15 21.95 3.42
CA GLU A 58 15.21 20.94 3.48
C GLU A 58 14.56 19.56 3.59
N LEU A 59 14.74 18.74 2.56
CA LEU A 59 14.21 17.38 2.53
C LEU A 59 15.27 16.40 3.02
N THR A 60 14.87 15.50 3.90
CA THR A 60 15.74 14.45 4.45
C THR A 60 15.38 13.13 3.79
N LEU A 61 16.22 12.71 2.85
CA LEU A 61 15.96 11.50 2.05
C LEU A 61 16.07 10.20 2.86
N VAL A 62 16.94 10.15 3.87
CA VAL A 62 17.19 8.96 4.68
C VAL A 62 17.32 9.35 6.16
N ARG A 63 16.38 8.94 6.99
CA ARG A 63 16.41 8.98 8.45
C ARG A 63 16.38 7.55 8.98
N ILE A 64 17.40 7.17 9.74
CA ILE A 64 17.52 5.84 10.35
C ILE A 64 17.48 6.01 11.87
N ASP A 65 16.42 5.47 12.47
CA ASP A 65 16.24 5.28 13.91
C ASP A 65 15.87 3.82 14.21
N GLY A 66 15.63 3.47 15.49
CA GLY A 66 15.27 2.11 15.90
C GLY A 66 14.05 1.56 15.15
N LEU A 67 13.03 2.39 14.89
CA LEU A 67 11.82 1.98 14.16
C LEU A 67 12.11 1.73 12.67
N SER A 68 12.73 2.70 12.00
CA SER A 68 13.06 2.65 10.58
C SER A 68 14.01 1.48 10.26
N ARG A 69 14.98 1.20 11.15
CA ARG A 69 15.92 0.09 11.00
C ARG A 69 15.21 -1.26 10.92
N ILE A 70 14.28 -1.53 11.84
CA ILE A 70 13.57 -2.81 11.88
C ILE A 70 12.73 -3.03 10.61
N PHE A 71 11.99 -2.02 10.15
CA PHE A 71 11.27 -2.10 8.89
C PHE A 71 12.20 -2.17 7.66
N GLY A 72 13.36 -1.51 7.73
CA GLY A 72 14.43 -1.63 6.75
C GLY A 72 14.88 -3.08 6.61
N TRP A 73 15.31 -3.73 7.70
CA TRP A 73 15.70 -5.15 7.67
C TRP A 73 14.58 -6.05 7.16
N LEU A 74 13.36 -5.84 7.65
CA LEU A 74 12.17 -6.57 7.22
C LEU A 74 11.98 -6.55 5.71
N PHE A 75 12.00 -5.37 5.10
CA PHE A 75 11.74 -5.23 3.67
C PHE A 75 12.86 -5.78 2.80
N HIS A 76 14.11 -5.71 3.24
CA HIS A 76 15.22 -6.37 2.55
C HIS A 76 15.10 -7.90 2.60
N ILE A 77 14.78 -8.48 3.77
CA ILE A 77 14.55 -9.91 3.94
C ILE A 77 13.38 -10.38 3.06
N ALA A 78 12.26 -9.65 3.11
CA ALA A 78 11.06 -9.98 2.33
C ALA A 78 11.32 -9.90 0.82
N ALA A 79 12.02 -8.86 0.36
CA ALA A 79 12.41 -8.73 -1.04
C ALA A 79 13.30 -9.88 -1.48
N PHE A 80 14.33 -10.23 -0.70
CA PHE A 80 15.24 -11.31 -1.03
C PHE A 80 14.53 -12.68 -1.12
N ILE A 81 13.72 -13.02 -0.11
CA ILE A 81 12.94 -14.27 -0.09
C ILE A 81 11.94 -14.31 -1.25
N GLY A 82 11.17 -13.23 -1.46
CA GLY A 82 10.19 -13.15 -2.54
C GLY A 82 10.84 -13.28 -3.92
N LEU A 83 12.02 -12.69 -4.11
CA LEU A 83 12.75 -12.81 -5.37
C LEU A 83 13.24 -14.25 -5.58
N ILE A 84 13.78 -14.94 -4.56
CA ILE A 84 14.13 -16.37 -4.68
C ILE A 84 12.91 -17.21 -5.08
N PHE A 85 11.75 -16.94 -4.48
CA PHE A 85 10.50 -17.64 -4.80
C PHE A 85 10.08 -17.44 -6.27
N ALA A 86 10.19 -16.21 -6.79
CA ALA A 86 9.78 -15.85 -8.15
C ALA A 86 10.66 -16.45 -9.28
N ARG A 87 11.83 -17.05 -8.98
CA ARG A 87 12.83 -17.40 -10.02
C ARG A 87 12.32 -18.35 -11.12
N ARG A 88 11.29 -19.18 -10.87
CA ARG A 88 10.78 -20.18 -11.84
C ARG A 88 9.71 -19.66 -12.80
N GLY A 89 9.29 -18.40 -12.70
CA GLY A 89 8.42 -17.77 -13.68
C GLY A 89 8.28 -16.25 -13.58
N GLY A 90 9.21 -15.58 -12.89
CA GLY A 90 9.32 -14.13 -12.88
C GLY A 90 9.64 -13.58 -14.27
N SER A 91 8.77 -12.69 -14.74
CA SER A 91 9.02 -11.88 -15.93
C SER A 91 9.95 -10.70 -15.60
N ALA A 92 10.58 -10.09 -16.61
CA ALA A 92 11.39 -8.88 -16.37
C ALA A 92 10.53 -7.74 -15.80
N LEU A 93 9.27 -7.63 -16.22
CA LEU A 93 8.31 -6.67 -15.67
C LEU A 93 8.07 -6.93 -14.17
N GLU A 94 7.83 -8.19 -13.80
CA GLU A 94 7.57 -8.56 -12.40
C GLU A 94 8.80 -8.35 -11.52
N ASP A 95 9.99 -8.80 -11.96
CA ASP A 95 11.25 -8.60 -11.24
C ASP A 95 11.56 -7.10 -11.04
N THR A 96 11.39 -6.29 -12.10
CA THR A 96 11.59 -4.83 -12.04
C THR A 96 10.59 -4.19 -11.08
N SER A 97 9.31 -4.53 -11.21
CA SER A 97 8.25 -3.96 -10.38
C SER A 97 8.43 -4.35 -8.91
N ALA A 98 8.81 -5.59 -8.62
CA ALA A 98 9.05 -6.06 -7.26
C ALA A 98 10.23 -5.33 -6.60
N LEU A 99 11.32 -5.09 -7.34
CA LEU A 99 12.48 -4.35 -6.84
C LEU A 99 12.17 -2.87 -6.62
N VAL A 100 11.49 -2.20 -7.56
CA VAL A 100 11.05 -0.80 -7.38
C VAL A 100 10.07 -0.71 -6.21
N TYR A 101 9.17 -1.66 -6.06
CA TYR A 101 8.18 -1.71 -4.99
C TYR A 101 8.82 -1.89 -3.61
N ALA A 102 9.77 -2.82 -3.48
CA ALA A 102 10.54 -3.00 -2.26
C ALA A 102 11.44 -1.78 -1.95
N GLY A 103 12.10 -1.21 -2.97
CA GLY A 103 12.91 -0.01 -2.83
C GLY A 103 12.07 1.20 -2.41
N ALA A 104 10.87 1.37 -2.96
CA ALA A 104 9.93 2.40 -2.54
C ALA A 104 9.46 2.20 -1.10
N ALA A 105 9.22 0.95 -0.67
CA ALA A 105 8.87 0.65 0.71
C ALA A 105 10.01 1.01 1.68
N ILE A 106 11.25 0.68 1.33
CA ILE A 106 12.45 1.05 2.09
C ILE A 106 12.61 2.57 2.15
N GLY A 107 12.45 3.27 1.02
CA GLY A 107 12.53 4.72 0.96
C GLY A 107 11.44 5.40 1.80
N ALA A 108 10.22 4.86 1.80
CA ALA A 108 9.12 5.39 2.60
C ALA A 108 9.38 5.27 4.11
N VAL A 109 9.91 4.13 4.58
CA VAL A 109 10.23 3.96 6.01
C VAL A 109 11.50 4.70 6.42
N GLN A 110 12.34 5.08 5.47
CA GLN A 110 13.52 5.91 5.69
C GLN A 110 13.26 7.40 5.45
N ALA A 111 12.05 7.81 5.07
CA ALA A 111 11.76 9.22 4.86
C ALA A 111 11.93 10.02 6.16
N GLY A 112 12.69 11.12 6.11
CA GLY A 112 12.81 12.07 7.23
C GLY A 112 11.71 13.12 7.24
N ASP A 113 11.07 13.36 6.11
CA ASP A 113 10.01 14.36 5.94
C ASP A 113 8.79 13.81 5.17
N LEU A 114 7.65 14.50 5.31
CA LEU A 114 6.37 14.09 4.73
C LEU A 114 6.36 14.16 3.19
N ILE A 115 7.15 15.04 2.58
CA ILE A 115 7.22 15.17 1.12
C ILE A 115 7.98 13.98 0.54
N THR A 116 9.12 13.63 1.14
CA THR A 116 9.89 12.42 0.81
C THR A 116 9.04 11.17 1.00
N LEU A 117 8.28 11.09 2.10
CA LEU A 117 7.31 10.01 2.32
C LEU A 117 6.30 9.93 1.17
N PHE A 118 5.69 11.05 0.77
CA PHE A 118 4.72 11.11 -0.32
C PHE A 118 5.29 10.61 -1.66
N VAL A 119 6.51 10.99 -2.02
CA VAL A 119 7.16 10.52 -3.25
C VAL A 119 7.27 9.00 -3.27
N PHE A 120 7.76 8.40 -2.18
CA PHE A 120 7.86 6.95 -2.07
C PHE A 120 6.50 6.28 -1.92
N TRP A 121 5.52 6.93 -1.29
CA TRP A 121 4.14 6.46 -1.14
C TRP A 121 3.42 6.29 -2.48
N GLU A 122 3.64 7.22 -3.41
CA GLU A 122 3.16 7.14 -4.80
C GLU A 122 3.95 6.13 -5.62
N LEU A 123 5.28 6.10 -5.49
CA LEU A 123 6.09 5.10 -6.19
C LEU A 123 5.71 3.67 -5.77
N LEU A 124 5.36 3.47 -4.50
CA LEU A 124 4.82 2.24 -3.94
C LEU A 124 3.46 1.87 -4.58
N ALA A 125 2.57 2.83 -4.79
CA ALA A 125 1.29 2.63 -5.48
C ALA A 125 1.48 2.25 -6.96
N LEU A 126 2.33 2.99 -7.67
CA LEU A 126 2.57 2.80 -9.11
C LEU A 126 3.30 1.49 -9.41
N SER A 127 4.29 1.12 -8.61
CA SER A 127 5.05 -0.13 -8.83
C SER A 127 4.21 -1.38 -8.52
N SER A 128 3.37 -1.33 -7.48
CA SER A 128 2.55 -2.49 -7.08
C SER A 128 1.46 -2.87 -8.07
N VAL A 129 0.88 -1.91 -8.81
CA VAL A 129 -0.16 -2.25 -9.81
C VAL A 129 0.41 -3.10 -10.95
N PHE A 130 1.67 -2.91 -11.34
CA PHE A 130 2.32 -3.74 -12.36
C PHE A 130 2.48 -5.21 -11.92
N LEU A 131 2.57 -5.50 -10.61
CA LEU A 131 2.55 -6.87 -10.10
C LEU A 131 1.18 -7.53 -10.25
N VAL A 132 0.10 -6.75 -10.16
CA VAL A 132 -1.25 -7.23 -10.44
C VAL A 132 -1.37 -7.53 -11.94
N TRP A 133 -1.02 -6.56 -12.79
CA TRP A 133 -1.10 -6.66 -14.25
C TRP A 133 -0.14 -7.69 -14.87
N ALA A 134 0.91 -8.09 -14.16
CA ALA A 134 1.83 -9.15 -14.59
C ALA A 134 1.11 -10.48 -14.88
N ARG A 135 -0.09 -10.71 -14.32
CA ARG A 135 -0.91 -11.90 -14.61
C ARG A 135 -1.47 -11.91 -16.04
N ARG A 136 -1.58 -10.76 -16.71
CA ARG A 136 -2.01 -10.62 -18.11
C ARG A 136 -3.37 -11.24 -18.42
N THR A 137 -4.35 -11.05 -17.52
CA THR A 137 -5.74 -11.44 -17.76
C THR A 137 -6.66 -10.23 -17.67
N GLU A 138 -7.81 -10.28 -18.36
CA GLU A 138 -8.81 -9.20 -18.31
C GLU A 138 -9.28 -8.91 -16.88
N ARG A 139 -9.41 -9.97 -16.06
CA ARG A 139 -9.77 -9.86 -14.65
C ARG A 139 -8.71 -9.13 -13.83
N SER A 140 -7.44 -9.46 -14.05
CA SER A 140 -6.29 -8.76 -13.44
C SER A 140 -6.21 -7.30 -13.89
N TYR A 141 -6.47 -7.01 -15.16
CA TYR A 141 -6.48 -5.63 -15.66
C TYR A 141 -7.50 -4.77 -14.93
N ARG A 142 -8.76 -5.23 -14.87
CA ARG A 142 -9.86 -4.53 -14.18
C ARG A 142 -9.60 -4.35 -12.68
N ALA A 143 -9.09 -5.40 -12.01
CA ALA A 143 -8.72 -5.32 -10.60
C ALA A 143 -7.57 -4.34 -10.37
N GLY A 144 -6.57 -4.33 -11.24
CA GLY A 144 -5.44 -3.39 -11.17
C GLY A 144 -5.84 -1.94 -11.39
N ILE A 145 -6.80 -1.65 -12.27
CA ILE A 145 -7.33 -0.27 -12.44
C ILE A 145 -8.04 0.20 -11.16
N ARG A 146 -8.90 -0.63 -10.55
CA ARG A 146 -9.56 -0.29 -9.28
C ARG A 146 -8.54 -0.09 -8.16
N TYR A 147 -7.57 -0.98 -8.07
CA TYR A 147 -6.46 -0.89 -7.14
C TYR A 147 -5.70 0.43 -7.31
N LEU A 148 -5.32 0.79 -8.53
CA LEU A 148 -4.60 2.02 -8.82
C LEU A 148 -5.38 3.27 -8.40
N ILE A 149 -6.68 3.33 -8.73
CA ILE A 149 -7.54 4.47 -8.37
C ILE A 149 -7.58 4.65 -6.84
N VAL A 150 -7.73 3.57 -6.07
CA VAL A 150 -7.78 3.64 -4.61
C VAL A 150 -6.41 4.04 -4.03
N GLN A 151 -5.32 3.48 -4.57
CA GLN A 151 -3.97 3.73 -4.07
C GLN A 151 -3.45 5.14 -4.38
N VAL A 152 -3.70 5.64 -5.59
CA VAL A 152 -3.39 7.04 -5.96
C VAL A 152 -4.34 8.00 -5.24
N GLY A 153 -5.62 7.65 -5.10
CA GLY A 153 -6.57 8.43 -4.30
C GLY A 153 -6.12 8.61 -2.85
N SER A 154 -5.58 7.56 -2.23
CA SER A 154 -4.94 7.62 -0.91
C SER A 154 -3.78 8.62 -0.88
N GLY A 155 -2.90 8.61 -1.87
CA GLY A 155 -1.76 9.52 -1.90
C GLY A 155 -2.15 10.97 -2.24
N VAL A 156 -3.18 11.20 -3.05
CA VAL A 156 -3.75 12.55 -3.24
C VAL A 156 -4.34 13.11 -1.95
N ILE A 157 -5.06 12.28 -1.17
CA ILE A 157 -5.58 12.68 0.16
C ILE A 157 -4.41 12.96 1.12
N LEU A 158 -3.38 12.11 1.11
CA LEU A 158 -2.17 12.32 1.89
C LEU A 158 -1.52 13.67 1.54
N LEU A 159 -1.32 13.97 0.26
CA LEU A 159 -0.74 15.24 -0.19
C LEU A 159 -1.57 16.45 0.25
N ALA A 160 -2.90 16.38 0.12
CA ALA A 160 -3.79 17.43 0.60
C ALA A 160 -3.63 17.64 2.12
N GLY A 161 -3.50 16.55 2.88
CA GLY A 161 -3.22 16.58 4.31
C GLY A 161 -1.85 17.18 4.64
N ILE A 162 -0.80 16.84 3.90
CA ILE A 162 0.55 17.41 4.06
C ILE A 162 0.53 18.92 3.82
N ILE A 163 -0.13 19.39 2.76
CA ILE A 163 -0.26 20.82 2.47
C ILE A 163 -1.00 21.54 3.60
N ALA A 164 -2.10 20.96 4.09
CA ALA A 164 -2.86 21.54 5.21
C ALA A 164 -2.06 21.52 6.51
N HIS A 165 -1.29 20.47 6.78
CA HIS A 165 -0.42 20.35 7.94
C HIS A 165 0.69 21.39 7.90
N ALA A 166 1.44 21.48 6.80
CA ALA A 166 2.51 22.46 6.61
C ALA A 166 2.02 23.90 6.70
N ARG A 167 0.80 24.19 6.23
CA ARG A 167 0.15 25.50 6.41
C ARG A 167 -0.15 25.85 7.86
N ALA A 168 -0.51 24.85 8.68
CA ALA A 168 -0.89 25.05 10.07
C ALA A 168 0.31 25.10 11.01
N THR A 169 1.32 24.24 10.79
CA THR A 169 2.48 24.09 11.68
C THR A 169 3.73 24.80 11.17
N GLY A 170 3.81 25.12 9.88
CA GLY A 170 5.01 25.65 9.23
C GLY A 170 6.09 24.59 8.97
N SER A 171 5.83 23.31 9.24
CA SER A 171 6.80 22.22 9.13
C SER A 171 6.28 21.05 8.28
N VAL A 172 7.20 20.36 7.61
CA VAL A 172 6.96 19.10 6.88
C VAL A 172 7.69 17.93 7.53
N ALA A 173 8.21 18.11 8.75
CA ALA A 173 8.89 17.07 9.51
C ALA A 173 7.96 15.87 9.74
N PHE A 174 8.50 14.67 9.57
CA PHE A 174 7.74 13.45 9.74
C PHE A 174 7.89 12.90 11.16
N ASP A 175 7.20 13.57 12.09
CA ASP A 175 7.11 13.20 13.50
C ASP A 175 5.65 12.96 13.90
N HIS A 176 5.35 12.99 15.19
CA HIS A 176 4.00 12.84 15.71
C HIS A 176 3.11 14.00 15.24
N MET A 177 2.02 13.69 14.53
CA MET A 177 1.10 14.67 13.94
C MET A 177 -0.25 14.73 14.68
N GLY A 178 -0.69 13.58 15.20
CA GLY A 178 -1.98 13.41 15.86
C GLY A 178 -3.21 13.75 15.00
N THR A 179 -4.38 13.76 15.62
CA THR A 179 -5.67 14.00 14.93
C THR A 179 -6.29 15.38 15.17
N GLU A 180 -5.60 16.30 15.83
CA GLU A 180 -6.15 17.62 16.19
C GLU A 180 -6.38 18.55 14.99
N THR A 181 -5.49 18.50 14.00
CA THR A 181 -5.55 19.39 12.82
C THR A 181 -6.28 18.74 11.64
N LEU A 182 -6.85 19.55 10.75
CA LEU A 182 -7.40 19.04 9.48
C LEU A 182 -6.33 18.29 8.67
N GLY A 183 -5.09 18.79 8.67
CA GLY A 183 -3.95 18.13 8.05
C GLY A 183 -3.71 16.73 8.63
N GLY A 184 -3.65 16.62 9.96
CA GLY A 184 -3.51 15.35 10.67
C GLY A 184 -4.65 14.37 10.36
N LYS A 185 -5.91 14.81 10.29
CA LYS A 185 -7.05 13.95 9.93
C LYS A 185 -6.98 13.44 8.48
N LEU A 186 -6.60 14.30 7.54
CA LEU A 186 -6.48 13.94 6.12
C LEU A 186 -5.30 12.99 5.89
N ILE A 187 -4.15 13.24 6.52
CA ILE A 187 -3.00 12.32 6.49
C ILE A 187 -3.41 10.95 7.05
N LEU A 188 -4.10 10.92 8.19
CA LEU A 188 -4.60 9.68 8.79
C LEU A 188 -5.53 8.93 7.85
N LEU A 189 -6.45 9.63 7.17
CA LEU A 189 -7.35 9.01 6.19
C LEU A 189 -6.58 8.41 5.02
N GLY A 190 -5.58 9.13 4.48
CA GLY A 190 -4.70 8.62 3.43
C GLY A 190 -3.97 7.35 3.86
N ILE A 191 -3.42 7.33 5.07
CA ILE A 191 -2.77 6.15 5.68
C ILE A 191 -3.78 5.03 5.90
N GLY A 192 -4.96 5.35 6.42
CA GLY A 192 -6.04 4.41 6.73
C GLY A 192 -6.52 3.63 5.49
N ILE A 193 -6.53 4.26 4.32
CA ILE A 193 -6.81 3.57 3.05
C ILE A 193 -5.75 2.50 2.77
N LYS A 194 -4.45 2.81 2.90
CA LYS A 194 -3.36 1.81 2.70
C LYS A 194 -3.25 0.80 3.83
N ALA A 195 -3.67 1.16 5.03
CA ALA A 195 -3.78 0.24 6.18
C ALA A 195 -5.04 -0.65 6.10
N ALA A 196 -5.90 -0.46 5.08
CA ALA A 196 -7.13 -1.20 4.90
C ALA A 196 -8.09 -1.07 6.10
N PHE A 197 -8.29 0.16 6.58
CA PHE A 197 -9.28 0.48 7.61
C PHE A 197 -10.68 -0.04 7.23
N PRO A 198 -11.59 -0.21 8.21
CA PRO A 198 -12.94 -0.68 7.96
C PRO A 198 -13.60 0.13 6.84
N LEU A 199 -14.33 -0.57 5.96
CA LEU A 199 -14.91 -0.04 4.71
C LEU A 199 -13.90 0.38 3.62
N LEU A 200 -12.62 0.58 3.92
CA LEU A 200 -11.59 1.02 2.96
C LEU A 200 -10.65 -0.14 2.50
N HIS A 201 -11.03 -1.39 2.77
CA HIS A 201 -10.16 -2.56 2.62
C HIS A 201 -10.29 -3.32 1.29
N ASN A 202 -11.35 -3.11 0.53
CA ASN A 202 -11.74 -3.99 -0.59
C ASN A 202 -10.69 -4.08 -1.70
N TRP A 203 -9.85 -3.05 -1.87
CA TRP A 203 -8.75 -3.09 -2.84
C TRP A 203 -7.78 -4.26 -2.55
N LEU A 204 -7.65 -4.65 -1.28
CA LEU A 204 -6.78 -5.73 -0.83
C LEU A 204 -7.34 -7.10 -1.22
N THR A 205 -8.63 -7.33 -0.92
CA THR A 205 -9.32 -8.60 -1.17
C THR A 205 -9.67 -8.79 -2.65
N ASP A 206 -9.76 -7.71 -3.42
CA ASP A 206 -9.98 -7.75 -4.88
C ASP A 206 -8.66 -7.93 -5.66
N ALA A 207 -7.62 -7.14 -5.39
CA ALA A 207 -6.44 -7.10 -6.27
C ALA A 207 -5.43 -8.22 -6.02
N TYR A 208 -5.20 -8.62 -4.77
CA TYR A 208 -4.12 -9.55 -4.42
C TYR A 208 -4.34 -10.97 -4.95
N PRO A 209 -5.57 -11.53 -4.93
CA PRO A 209 -5.86 -12.82 -5.59
C PRO A 209 -5.67 -12.78 -7.11
N GLU A 210 -5.76 -11.58 -7.70
CA GLU A 210 -5.64 -11.40 -9.15
C GLU A 210 -4.21 -11.19 -9.65
N ALA A 211 -3.23 -11.09 -8.76
CA ALA A 211 -1.81 -11.04 -9.13
C ALA A 211 -1.25 -12.42 -9.52
N THR A 212 -0.02 -12.46 -10.04
CA THR A 212 0.72 -13.71 -10.22
C THR A 212 1.00 -14.40 -8.89
N TYR A 213 1.37 -15.68 -8.91
CA TYR A 213 1.65 -16.45 -7.69
C TYR A 213 2.77 -15.83 -6.85
N SER A 214 3.78 -15.23 -7.48
CA SER A 214 4.87 -14.50 -6.83
C SER A 214 4.51 -13.04 -6.57
N GLY A 215 3.75 -12.39 -7.45
CA GLY A 215 3.29 -11.02 -7.28
C GLY A 215 2.51 -10.81 -5.96
N ALA A 216 1.64 -11.76 -5.60
CA ALA A 216 0.92 -11.69 -4.32
C ALA A 216 1.81 -11.75 -3.08
N VAL A 217 2.95 -12.44 -3.15
CA VAL A 217 3.92 -12.50 -2.03
C VAL A 217 4.46 -11.10 -1.76
N PHE A 218 4.92 -10.39 -2.79
CA PHE A 218 5.39 -9.01 -2.64
C PHE A 218 4.28 -8.05 -2.19
N LEU A 219 3.10 -8.15 -2.79
CA LEU A 219 1.94 -7.33 -2.41
C LEU A 219 1.61 -7.48 -0.91
N SER A 220 1.71 -8.70 -0.37
CA SER A 220 1.45 -8.95 1.06
C SER A 220 2.47 -8.33 2.01
N ALA A 221 3.68 -8.01 1.53
CA ALA A 221 4.82 -7.66 2.38
C ALA A 221 4.97 -6.15 2.64
N PHE A 222 4.65 -5.30 1.66
CA PHE A 222 5.13 -3.91 1.68
C PHE A 222 4.06 -2.86 1.98
N THR A 223 3.05 -2.69 1.10
CA THR A 223 2.11 -1.53 1.16
C THR A 223 1.48 -1.34 2.53
N THR A 224 0.92 -2.41 3.09
CA THR A 224 0.21 -2.35 4.37
C THR A 224 1.17 -2.13 5.55
N LYS A 225 2.42 -2.57 5.43
CA LYS A 225 3.44 -2.46 6.48
C LYS A 225 4.05 -1.07 6.51
N VAL A 226 4.23 -0.44 5.35
CA VAL A 226 4.58 0.99 5.26
C VAL A 226 3.49 1.85 5.92
N ALA A 227 2.22 1.50 5.72
CA ALA A 227 1.12 2.19 6.39
C ALA A 227 1.18 2.02 7.92
N VAL A 228 1.40 0.81 8.42
CA VAL A 228 1.58 0.54 9.87
C VAL A 228 2.79 1.29 10.45
N TYR A 229 3.93 1.31 9.75
CA TYR A 229 5.08 2.12 10.13
C TYR A 229 4.71 3.61 10.26
N THR A 230 3.96 4.12 9.30
CA THR A 230 3.54 5.54 9.29
C THR A 230 2.59 5.85 10.43
N LEU A 231 1.69 4.92 10.78
CA LEU A 231 0.85 5.02 11.97
C LEU A 231 1.69 5.01 13.26
N ALA A 232 2.63 4.07 13.39
CA ALA A 232 3.49 3.96 14.57
C ALA A 232 4.32 5.24 14.81
N ARG A 233 4.79 5.91 13.75
CA ARG A 233 5.54 7.16 13.87
C ARG A 233 4.64 8.39 14.09
N GLY A 234 3.55 8.49 13.32
CA GLY A 234 2.75 9.72 13.26
C GLY A 234 1.57 9.79 14.23
N TYR A 235 1.08 8.65 14.73
CA TYR A 235 -0.21 8.52 15.42
C TYR A 235 -0.16 7.56 16.63
N GLN A 236 1.01 7.36 17.23
CA GLN A 236 1.13 6.61 18.48
C GLN A 236 0.24 7.23 19.58
N GLY A 237 -0.51 6.41 20.31
CA GLY A 237 -1.36 6.84 21.42
C GLY A 237 -2.71 7.46 21.01
N GLU A 238 -3.11 7.38 19.74
CA GLU A 238 -4.40 7.89 19.29
C GLU A 238 -5.53 6.89 19.58
N ASP A 239 -6.41 7.20 20.54
CA ASP A 239 -7.52 6.35 21.01
C ASP A 239 -8.42 5.84 19.88
N LEU A 240 -8.63 6.65 18.83
CA LEU A 240 -9.42 6.25 17.65
C LEU A 240 -8.88 4.96 17.02
N LEU A 241 -7.55 4.78 17.00
CA LEU A 241 -6.90 3.61 16.41
C LEU A 241 -7.17 2.33 17.21
N ILE A 242 -7.41 2.41 18.52
CA ILE A 242 -7.75 1.24 19.34
C ILE A 242 -9.02 0.59 18.79
N TRP A 243 -10.08 1.39 18.62
CA TRP A 243 -11.38 0.91 18.15
C TRP A 243 -11.38 0.54 16.68
N VAL A 244 -10.70 1.32 15.83
CA VAL A 244 -10.49 0.96 14.41
C VAL A 244 -9.79 -0.39 14.31
N GLY A 245 -8.72 -0.59 15.09
CA GLY A 245 -7.98 -1.84 15.18
C GLY A 245 -8.85 -3.01 15.63
N VAL A 246 -9.63 -2.85 16.71
CA VAL A 246 -10.59 -3.86 17.18
C VAL A 246 -11.55 -4.27 16.08
N VAL A 247 -12.19 -3.31 15.40
CA VAL A 247 -13.10 -3.62 14.29
C VAL A 247 -12.37 -4.39 13.20
N MET A 248 -11.18 -3.95 12.80
CA MET A 248 -10.33 -4.63 11.80
C MET A 248 -9.96 -6.06 12.21
N THR A 249 -9.76 -6.35 13.49
CA THR A 249 -9.52 -7.72 13.94
C THR A 249 -10.77 -8.60 13.82
N MET A 250 -11.96 -8.05 14.05
CA MET A 250 -13.19 -8.83 14.20
C MET A 250 -13.90 -9.13 12.87
N PHE A 251 -14.22 -8.08 12.09
CA PHE A 251 -15.12 -8.22 10.95
C PHE A 251 -14.59 -9.17 9.84
N PRO A 252 -13.29 -9.20 9.50
CA PRO A 252 -12.80 -10.03 8.40
C PRO A 252 -12.91 -11.53 8.68
N ILE A 253 -13.02 -11.93 9.95
CA ILE A 253 -13.12 -13.34 10.36
C ILE A 253 -14.35 -13.98 9.71
N PHE A 254 -15.50 -13.31 9.79
CA PHE A 254 -16.75 -13.82 9.23
C PHE A 254 -16.67 -14.02 7.71
N TYR A 255 -16.04 -13.07 7.02
CA TYR A 255 -15.86 -13.13 5.56
C TYR A 255 -14.81 -14.17 5.15
N ALA A 256 -13.72 -14.33 5.92
CA ALA A 256 -12.70 -15.34 5.68
C ALA A 256 -13.23 -16.78 5.83
N VAL A 257 -14.15 -17.00 6.78
CA VAL A 257 -14.77 -18.30 7.01
C VAL A 257 -15.60 -18.77 5.81
N ILE A 258 -16.33 -17.87 5.15
CA ILE A 258 -17.21 -18.23 4.02
C ILE A 258 -16.53 -18.13 2.64
N GLU A 259 -15.28 -17.65 2.58
CA GLU A 259 -14.59 -17.40 1.32
C GLU A 259 -13.98 -18.69 0.72
N ASN A 260 -14.33 -19.00 -0.52
CA ASN A 260 -13.86 -20.21 -1.21
C ASN A 260 -12.46 -20.07 -1.83
N ASP A 261 -11.93 -18.86 -2.07
CA ASP A 261 -10.58 -18.69 -2.63
C ASP A 261 -9.53 -18.50 -1.52
N LEU A 262 -8.53 -19.40 -1.44
CA LEU A 262 -7.50 -19.38 -0.40
C LEU A 262 -6.68 -18.07 -0.37
N ARG A 263 -6.46 -17.41 -1.51
CA ARG A 263 -5.74 -16.13 -1.56
C ARG A 263 -6.62 -14.99 -1.06
N ARG A 264 -7.94 -15.05 -1.26
CA ARG A 264 -8.91 -14.12 -0.65
C ARG A 264 -9.05 -14.33 0.84
N VAL A 265 -9.10 -15.58 1.31
CA VAL A 265 -9.03 -15.91 2.75
C VAL A 265 -7.79 -15.28 3.38
N LEU A 266 -6.64 -15.37 2.70
CA LEU A 266 -5.42 -14.70 3.14
C LEU A 266 -5.57 -13.17 3.15
N GLY A 267 -6.24 -12.58 2.17
CA GLY A 267 -6.61 -11.17 2.11
C GLY A 267 -7.35 -10.69 3.36
N TYR A 268 -8.48 -11.32 3.69
CA TYR A 268 -9.24 -10.99 4.91
C TYR A 268 -8.41 -11.19 6.16
N SER A 269 -7.64 -12.27 6.22
CA SER A 269 -6.77 -12.52 7.36
C SER A 269 -5.63 -11.50 7.50
N MET A 270 -5.20 -10.80 6.43
CA MET A 270 -4.25 -9.68 6.58
C MET A 270 -4.89 -8.50 7.30
N ILE A 271 -6.14 -8.16 6.96
CA ILE A 271 -6.87 -7.06 7.61
C ILE A 271 -6.94 -7.33 9.12
N ASN A 272 -7.23 -8.58 9.50
CA ASN A 272 -7.23 -8.99 10.89
C ASN A 272 -5.86 -8.77 11.57
N GLN A 273 -4.73 -9.19 10.99
CA GLN A 273 -3.41 -8.98 11.62
C GLN A 273 -3.00 -7.51 11.65
N ILE A 274 -3.33 -6.74 10.61
CA ILE A 274 -3.10 -5.29 10.62
C ILE A 274 -3.92 -4.64 11.73
N GLY A 275 -5.13 -5.14 12.02
CA GLY A 275 -5.94 -4.68 13.15
C GLY A 275 -5.22 -4.81 14.51
N PHE A 276 -4.48 -5.90 14.75
CA PHE A 276 -3.64 -6.03 15.95
C PHE A 276 -2.55 -4.95 16.01
N MET A 277 -1.91 -4.66 14.87
CA MET A 277 -0.87 -3.62 14.79
C MET A 277 -1.46 -2.22 15.03
N VAL A 278 -2.60 -1.91 14.40
CA VAL A 278 -3.31 -0.62 14.55
C VAL A 278 -3.79 -0.43 15.98
N CYS A 279 -4.31 -1.49 16.62
CA CYS A 279 -4.70 -1.45 18.02
C CYS A 279 -3.48 -1.18 18.93
N GLY A 280 -2.35 -1.86 18.70
CA GLY A 280 -1.10 -1.60 19.43
C GLY A 280 -0.57 -0.18 19.25
N VAL A 281 -0.68 0.39 18.04
CA VAL A 281 -0.36 1.82 17.80
C VAL A 281 -1.28 2.74 18.61
N GLY A 282 -2.57 2.45 18.64
CA GLY A 282 -3.55 3.23 19.40
C GLY A 282 -3.31 3.20 20.90
N ILE A 283 -2.93 2.06 21.47
CA ILE A 283 -2.58 1.94 22.90
C ILE A 283 -1.35 2.81 23.24
N GLY A 284 -0.38 2.91 22.32
CA GLY A 284 0.71 3.88 22.40
C GLY A 284 1.76 3.66 23.49
N THR A 285 1.61 2.65 24.35
CA THR A 285 2.65 2.29 25.33
C THR A 285 3.87 1.68 24.63
N GLU A 286 5.04 1.76 25.26
CA GLU A 286 6.27 1.17 24.72
C GLU A 286 6.13 -0.33 24.44
N MET A 287 5.45 -1.07 25.32
CA MET A 287 5.16 -2.50 25.12
C MET A 287 4.22 -2.73 23.93
N ALA A 288 3.13 -1.95 23.82
CA ALA A 288 2.21 -2.05 22.70
C ALA A 288 2.90 -1.71 21.38
N MET A 289 3.82 -0.74 21.39
CA MET A 289 4.55 -0.33 20.20
C MET A 289 5.58 -1.35 19.75
N ASN A 290 6.37 -1.88 20.68
CA ASN A 290 7.24 -3.01 20.40
C ASN A 290 6.44 -4.22 19.90
N GLY A 291 5.27 -4.49 20.49
CA GLY A 291 4.36 -5.54 20.05
C GLY A 291 3.87 -5.34 18.62
N ALA A 292 3.41 -4.13 18.26
CA ALA A 292 2.94 -3.80 16.91
C ALA A 292 4.07 -3.92 15.86
N VAL A 293 5.26 -3.42 16.17
CA VAL A 293 6.44 -3.50 15.28
C VAL A 293 6.92 -4.94 15.11
N ALA A 294 7.07 -5.68 16.21
CA ALA A 294 7.43 -7.10 16.15
C ALA A 294 6.37 -7.91 15.41
N HIS A 295 5.09 -7.59 15.58
CA HIS A 295 4.00 -8.25 14.87
C HIS A 295 4.04 -7.94 13.38
N ALA A 296 4.30 -6.68 12.97
CA ALA A 296 4.50 -6.31 11.57
C ALA A 296 5.66 -7.09 10.93
N PHE A 297 6.77 -7.23 11.65
CA PHE A 297 7.93 -8.01 11.20
C PHE A 297 7.56 -9.48 10.97
N ASN A 298 6.93 -10.09 11.97
CA ASN A 298 6.56 -11.49 11.93
C ASN A 298 5.45 -11.78 10.91
N ASP A 299 4.50 -10.85 10.74
CA ASP A 299 3.41 -10.97 9.77
C ASP A 299 3.92 -11.09 8.35
N VAL A 300 4.88 -10.28 7.93
CA VAL A 300 5.47 -10.44 6.58
C VAL A 300 6.05 -11.85 6.38
N LEU A 301 6.67 -12.43 7.41
CA LEU A 301 7.28 -13.76 7.33
C LEU A 301 6.22 -14.86 7.25
N PHE A 302 5.32 -14.97 8.23
CA PHE A 302 4.34 -16.06 8.25
C PHE A 302 3.28 -15.89 7.18
N LYS A 303 2.87 -14.65 6.88
CA LYS A 303 1.90 -14.37 5.82
C LYS A 303 2.51 -14.56 4.45
N GLY A 304 3.75 -14.11 4.27
CA GLY A 304 4.56 -14.38 3.08
C GLY A 304 4.69 -15.89 2.85
N LEU A 305 4.93 -16.69 3.90
CA LEU A 305 4.99 -18.15 3.82
C LEU A 305 3.67 -18.78 3.37
N LEU A 306 2.53 -18.29 3.87
CA LEU A 306 1.21 -18.78 3.44
C LEU A 306 0.86 -18.35 2.00
N PHE A 307 1.22 -17.12 1.59
CA PHE A 307 1.10 -16.69 0.20
C PHE A 307 2.02 -17.48 -0.73
N MET A 308 3.24 -17.82 -0.30
CA MET A 308 4.13 -18.70 -1.05
C MET A 308 3.57 -20.13 -1.14
N SER A 309 2.96 -20.64 -0.07
CA SER A 309 2.32 -21.97 -0.05
C SER A 309 1.14 -22.04 -1.03
N THR A 310 0.23 -21.07 -0.98
CA THR A 310 -0.90 -20.97 -1.92
C THR A 310 -0.44 -20.64 -3.35
N GLY A 311 0.64 -19.88 -3.50
CA GLY A 311 1.29 -19.63 -4.79
C GLY A 311 1.91 -20.89 -5.39
N ALA A 312 2.52 -21.75 -4.58
CA ALA A 312 3.05 -23.04 -5.01
C ALA A 312 1.93 -24.01 -5.43
N LEU A 313 0.79 -24.00 -4.70
CA LEU A 313 -0.42 -24.69 -5.12
C LEU A 313 -0.88 -24.19 -6.49
N LEU A 314 -1.08 -22.88 -6.65
CA LEU A 314 -1.49 -22.28 -7.92
C LEU A 314 -0.54 -22.63 -9.08
N TYR A 315 0.77 -22.64 -8.83
CA TYR A 315 1.77 -23.00 -9.83
C TYR A 315 1.70 -24.48 -10.26
N ARG A 316 1.27 -25.39 -9.38
CA ARG A 316 1.20 -26.83 -9.67
C ARG A 316 -0.17 -27.31 -10.12
N THR A 317 -1.24 -26.77 -9.56
CA THR A 317 -2.62 -27.23 -9.77
C THR A 317 -3.40 -26.30 -10.69
N GLY A 318 -2.98 -25.04 -10.86
CA GLY A 318 -3.69 -24.03 -11.66
C GLY A 318 -4.88 -23.36 -10.95
N THR A 319 -5.21 -23.76 -9.71
CA THR A 319 -6.35 -23.23 -8.94
C THR A 319 -6.01 -23.00 -7.47
N THR A 320 -6.71 -22.06 -6.83
CA THR A 320 -6.61 -21.73 -5.39
C THR A 320 -7.94 -21.84 -4.67
N LYS A 321 -8.96 -22.45 -5.31
CA LYS A 321 -10.28 -22.62 -4.72
C LYS A 321 -10.31 -23.82 -3.77
N CYS A 322 -10.80 -23.62 -2.55
CA CYS A 322 -10.98 -24.65 -1.53
C CYS A 322 -11.81 -25.82 -2.07
N SER A 323 -12.89 -25.53 -2.81
CA SER A 323 -13.79 -26.53 -3.38
C SER A 323 -13.17 -27.46 -4.42
N GLU A 324 -12.01 -27.09 -4.99
CA GLU A 324 -11.33 -27.85 -6.07
C GLU A 324 -10.03 -28.51 -5.57
N LEU A 325 -9.65 -28.30 -4.32
CA LEU A 325 -8.38 -28.74 -3.74
C LEU A 325 -8.60 -29.75 -2.60
N GLY A 326 -7.61 -30.60 -2.39
CA GLY A 326 -7.59 -31.60 -1.31
C GLY A 326 -6.79 -32.85 -1.69
N GLY A 327 -6.33 -33.59 -0.67
CA GLY A 327 -5.46 -34.77 -0.82
C GLY A 327 -4.01 -34.49 -1.28
N LEU A 328 -3.60 -33.23 -1.42
CA LEU A 328 -2.30 -32.86 -1.96
C LEU A 328 -1.12 -33.08 -1.01
N TYR A 329 -1.34 -33.36 0.28
CA TYR A 329 -0.25 -33.69 1.22
C TYR A 329 0.60 -34.89 0.75
N LYS A 330 0.00 -35.80 -0.04
CA LYS A 330 0.72 -36.96 -0.63
C LYS A 330 1.61 -36.57 -1.79
N SER A 331 1.19 -35.59 -2.59
CA SER A 331 1.89 -35.13 -3.80
C SER A 331 2.93 -34.04 -3.50
N MET A 332 2.64 -33.18 -2.51
CA MET A 332 3.43 -31.99 -2.14
C MET A 332 3.73 -31.94 -0.63
N PRO A 333 4.31 -32.99 -0.02
CA PRO A 333 4.49 -33.09 1.43
C PRO A 333 5.38 -31.98 2.02
N LYS A 334 6.40 -31.50 1.30
CA LYS A 334 7.29 -30.44 1.78
C LYS A 334 6.57 -29.10 1.79
N THR A 335 5.81 -28.80 0.73
CA THR A 335 4.99 -27.58 0.67
C THR A 335 3.93 -27.60 1.77
N ALA A 336 3.28 -28.76 2.01
CA ALA A 336 2.32 -28.93 3.09
C ALA A 336 2.95 -28.67 4.47
N GLY A 337 4.11 -29.26 4.76
CA GLY A 337 4.83 -29.05 6.02
C GLY A 337 5.22 -27.58 6.26
N LEU A 338 5.72 -26.91 5.22
CA LEU A 338 6.05 -25.48 5.29
C LEU A 338 4.79 -24.61 5.44
N CYS A 339 3.67 -24.99 4.84
CA CYS A 339 2.38 -24.33 5.05
C CYS A 339 1.90 -24.46 6.50
N ILE A 340 2.06 -25.64 7.12
CA ILE A 340 1.74 -25.87 8.53
C ILE A 340 2.59 -24.97 9.45
N VAL A 341 3.87 -24.77 9.15
CA VAL A 341 4.73 -23.84 9.90
C VAL A 341 4.17 -22.40 9.83
N GLY A 342 3.79 -21.93 8.63
CA GLY A 342 3.16 -20.62 8.47
C GLY A 342 1.82 -20.51 9.22
N ALA A 343 1.01 -21.58 9.17
CA ALA A 343 -0.27 -21.68 9.85
C ALA A 343 -0.12 -21.67 11.38
N ALA A 344 0.80 -22.45 11.93
CA ALA A 344 1.12 -22.44 13.35
C ALA A 344 1.63 -21.07 13.81
N SER A 345 2.44 -20.41 12.98
CA SER A 345 2.98 -19.09 13.27
C SER A 345 1.92 -17.99 13.29
N ILE A 346 1.00 -17.94 12.31
CA ILE A 346 -0.08 -16.94 12.31
C ILE A 346 -1.08 -17.19 13.45
N SER A 347 -1.26 -18.44 13.85
CA SER A 347 -2.15 -18.85 14.95
C SER A 347 -1.53 -18.71 16.34
N ALA A 348 -0.30 -18.21 16.45
CA ALA A 348 0.36 -17.99 17.74
C ALA A 348 0.51 -19.28 18.57
N PHE A 349 0.93 -20.39 17.94
CA PHE A 349 1.39 -21.56 18.69
C PHE A 349 2.67 -21.25 19.48
N PRO A 350 2.85 -21.79 20.71
CA PRO A 350 4.10 -21.66 21.44
C PRO A 350 5.31 -22.04 20.58
N LEU A 351 6.43 -21.33 20.76
CA LEU A 351 7.67 -21.43 19.96
C LEU A 351 7.63 -20.78 18.57
N PHE A 352 6.49 -20.25 18.12
CA PHE A 352 6.40 -19.52 16.86
C PHE A 352 6.27 -18.01 17.08
N SER A 353 6.67 -17.22 16.08
CA SER A 353 6.81 -15.77 16.22
C SER A 353 5.50 -15.01 16.49
N GLY A 354 4.35 -15.57 16.07
CA GLY A 354 3.04 -15.01 16.41
C GLY A 354 2.70 -15.07 17.90
N PHE A 355 3.23 -16.06 18.62
CA PHE A 355 3.01 -16.23 20.07
C PHE A 355 3.55 -15.05 20.86
N VAL A 356 4.79 -14.66 20.56
CA VAL A 356 5.46 -13.58 21.28
C VAL A 356 4.91 -12.22 20.84
N SER A 357 4.76 -11.99 19.54
CA SER A 357 4.37 -10.66 19.04
C SER A 357 2.93 -10.25 19.38
N LYS A 358 1.95 -11.15 19.27
CA LYS A 358 0.54 -10.81 19.60
C LYS A 358 0.33 -10.62 21.10
N SER A 359 1.02 -11.44 21.89
CA SER A 359 0.86 -11.40 23.34
C SER A 359 1.40 -10.10 23.95
N MET A 360 2.40 -9.45 23.35
CA MET A 360 2.84 -8.11 23.78
C MET A 360 1.73 -7.06 23.65
N VAL A 361 1.01 -7.03 22.52
CA VAL A 361 -0.12 -6.09 22.33
C VAL A 361 -1.26 -6.40 23.30
N MET A 362 -1.56 -7.69 23.49
CA MET A 362 -2.60 -8.12 24.42
C MET A 362 -2.24 -7.85 25.89
N ALA A 363 -0.97 -8.04 26.27
CA ALA A 363 -0.47 -7.72 27.61
C ALA A 363 -0.55 -6.22 27.87
N ALA A 364 -0.12 -5.39 26.91
CA ALA A 364 -0.25 -3.94 27.02
C ALA A 364 -1.71 -3.48 27.15
N ALA A 365 -2.66 -4.14 26.46
CA ALA A 365 -4.08 -3.85 26.63
C ALA A 365 -4.58 -4.15 28.06
N LEU A 366 -4.16 -5.27 28.65
CA LEU A 366 -4.48 -5.61 30.04
C LEU A 366 -3.84 -4.63 31.04
N GLU A 367 -2.58 -4.26 30.85
CA GLU A 367 -1.88 -3.29 31.71
C GLU A 367 -2.54 -1.91 31.71
N GLN A 368 -3.15 -1.52 30.59
CA GLN A 368 -3.92 -0.29 30.44
C GLN A 368 -5.40 -0.42 30.85
N ASN A 369 -5.82 -1.53 31.47
CA ASN A 369 -7.20 -1.81 31.87
C ASN A 369 -8.21 -1.77 30.71
N LEU A 370 -7.76 -2.12 29.49
CA LEU A 370 -8.59 -2.20 28.29
C LEU A 370 -9.18 -3.60 28.12
N ASP A 371 -9.92 -4.08 29.12
CA ASP A 371 -10.40 -5.47 29.21
C ASP A 371 -11.25 -5.88 27.99
N PHE A 372 -12.14 -5.00 27.53
CA PHE A 372 -12.96 -5.25 26.34
C PHE A 372 -12.10 -5.40 25.07
N VAL A 373 -11.08 -4.55 24.91
CA VAL A 373 -10.14 -4.62 23.78
C VAL A 373 -9.40 -5.95 23.82
N TRP A 374 -8.88 -6.32 24.99
CA TRP A 374 -8.22 -7.61 25.19
C TRP A 374 -9.12 -8.80 24.84
N LEU A 375 -10.39 -8.81 25.27
CA LEU A 375 -11.36 -9.85 24.93
C LEU A 375 -11.60 -9.97 23.42
N PHE A 376 -11.72 -8.83 22.71
CA PHE A 376 -11.85 -8.84 21.26
C PHE A 376 -10.60 -9.35 20.56
N LEU A 377 -9.40 -8.96 21.01
CA LEU A 377 -8.13 -9.46 20.48
C LEU A 377 -7.96 -10.96 20.74
N LEU A 378 -8.43 -11.46 21.89
CA LEU A 378 -8.43 -12.89 22.23
C LEU A 378 -9.36 -13.66 21.29
N PHE A 379 -10.61 -13.19 21.10
CA PHE A 379 -11.55 -13.78 20.15
C PHE A 379 -10.98 -13.76 18.73
N ALA A 380 -10.38 -12.65 18.31
CA ALA A 380 -9.79 -12.51 16.99
C ALA A 380 -8.63 -13.49 16.78
N SER A 381 -7.84 -13.76 17.83
CA SER A 381 -6.78 -14.77 17.79
C SER A 381 -7.33 -16.19 17.58
N ALA A 382 -8.44 -16.54 18.24
CA ALA A 382 -9.14 -17.81 17.99
C ALA A 382 -9.69 -17.90 16.55
N GLY A 383 -10.29 -16.80 16.05
CA GLY A 383 -10.77 -16.74 14.66
C GLY A 383 -9.67 -16.99 13.64
N VAL A 384 -8.48 -16.41 13.85
CA VAL A 384 -7.29 -16.63 13.00
C VAL A 384 -6.88 -18.10 12.94
N LEU A 385 -6.95 -18.82 14.06
CA LEU A 385 -6.71 -20.26 14.04
C LEU A 385 -7.70 -20.97 13.11
N HIS A 386 -8.97 -20.62 13.17
CA HIS A 386 -9.99 -21.22 12.31
C HIS A 386 -9.74 -20.96 10.82
N HIS A 387 -9.71 -19.70 10.37
CA HIS A 387 -9.66 -19.38 8.94
C HIS A 387 -8.26 -19.42 8.31
N ALA A 388 -7.19 -19.16 9.05
CA ALA A 388 -5.83 -19.17 8.51
C ALA A 388 -5.01 -20.38 8.99
N GLY A 389 -5.19 -20.78 10.26
CA GLY A 389 -4.48 -21.90 10.85
C GLY A 389 -4.97 -23.27 10.37
N ILE A 390 -6.29 -23.44 10.28
CA ILE A 390 -6.92 -24.72 9.95
C ILE A 390 -7.37 -24.73 8.48
N LYS A 391 -8.23 -23.79 8.07
CA LYS A 391 -8.86 -23.81 6.73
C LYS A 391 -7.83 -23.85 5.59
N ILE A 392 -6.74 -23.07 5.66
CA ILE A 392 -5.75 -23.02 4.57
C ILE A 392 -4.98 -24.35 4.41
N PRO A 393 -4.31 -24.90 5.45
CA PRO A 393 -3.67 -26.22 5.32
C PRO A 393 -4.68 -27.32 5.05
N PHE A 394 -5.86 -27.27 5.69
CA PHE A 394 -6.87 -28.30 5.56
C PHE A 394 -7.41 -28.38 4.13
N TYR A 395 -8.05 -27.35 3.61
CA TYR A 395 -8.60 -27.37 2.24
C TYR A 395 -7.52 -27.33 1.16
N GLY A 396 -6.35 -26.78 1.45
CA GLY A 396 -5.22 -26.79 0.52
C GLY A 396 -4.60 -28.19 0.34
N PHE A 397 -4.48 -28.99 1.41
CA PHE A 397 -3.69 -30.22 1.38
C PHE A 397 -4.38 -31.46 1.95
N PHE A 398 -5.16 -31.35 3.04
CA PHE A 398 -5.74 -32.48 3.79
C PHE A 398 -7.24 -32.71 3.54
N GLY A 399 -7.88 -31.88 2.73
CA GLY A 399 -9.27 -32.02 2.32
C GLY A 399 -9.55 -33.30 1.53
N PRO A 400 -10.83 -33.56 1.20
CA PRO A 400 -11.21 -34.69 0.35
C PRO A 400 -10.34 -34.78 -0.90
N ASP A 401 -9.97 -35.99 -1.30
CA ASP A 401 -9.03 -36.17 -2.41
C ASP A 401 -9.63 -35.64 -3.72
N SER A 402 -9.03 -34.56 -4.23
CA SER A 402 -9.43 -33.91 -5.49
C SER A 402 -9.06 -34.72 -6.74
N GLY A 403 -8.30 -35.82 -6.59
CA GLY A 403 -7.77 -36.61 -7.69
C GLY A 403 -6.58 -35.96 -8.41
N ILE A 404 -6.18 -34.74 -8.02
CA ILE A 404 -5.04 -34.04 -8.60
C ILE A 404 -3.74 -34.71 -8.15
N ARG A 405 -2.89 -35.06 -9.13
CA ARG A 405 -1.56 -35.64 -8.90
C ARG A 405 -0.52 -34.76 -9.58
N THR A 406 0.25 -34.04 -8.77
CA THR A 406 1.25 -33.07 -9.23
C THR A 406 2.61 -33.39 -8.65
N LYS A 407 3.66 -32.77 -9.21
CA LYS A 407 5.00 -32.80 -8.60
C LYS A 407 5.09 -31.75 -7.50
N GLU A 408 5.97 -32.00 -6.53
CA GLU A 408 6.35 -31.04 -5.50
C GLU A 408 6.75 -29.67 -6.07
N ALA A 409 6.61 -28.60 -5.28
CA ALA A 409 7.05 -27.26 -5.66
C ALA A 409 8.54 -27.24 -6.08
N PRO A 410 8.92 -26.39 -7.05
CA PRO A 410 10.32 -26.24 -7.45
C PRO A 410 11.24 -25.91 -6.27
N THR A 411 12.49 -26.36 -6.34
CA THR A 411 13.47 -26.20 -5.26
C THR A 411 13.67 -24.74 -4.83
N THR A 412 13.65 -23.79 -5.77
CA THR A 412 13.78 -22.36 -5.45
C THR A 412 12.62 -21.85 -4.60
N MET A 413 11.40 -22.32 -4.88
CA MET A 413 10.22 -21.98 -4.06
C MET A 413 10.35 -22.59 -2.67
N LEU A 414 10.77 -23.86 -2.57
CA LEU A 414 10.98 -24.53 -1.29
C LEU A 414 12.08 -23.87 -0.45
N ILE A 415 13.17 -23.39 -1.07
CA ILE A 415 14.24 -22.66 -0.37
C ILE A 415 13.68 -21.36 0.22
N ALA A 416 12.97 -20.55 -0.57
CA ALA A 416 12.36 -19.31 -0.09
C ALA A 416 11.37 -19.56 1.05
N MET A 417 10.51 -20.57 0.90
CA MET A 417 9.57 -20.98 1.94
C MET A 417 10.29 -21.49 3.20
N GLY A 418 11.36 -22.28 3.02
CA GLY A 418 12.20 -22.77 4.12
C GLY A 418 12.88 -21.64 4.90
N MET A 419 13.36 -20.60 4.22
CA MET A 419 13.93 -19.42 4.86
C MET A 419 12.89 -18.67 5.71
N ALA A 420 11.69 -18.43 5.16
CA ALA A 420 10.62 -17.78 5.92
C ALA A 420 10.18 -18.64 7.11
N ALA A 421 10.03 -19.96 6.90
CA ALA A 421 9.68 -20.93 7.94
C ALA A 421 10.72 -20.95 9.07
N PHE A 422 12.01 -20.96 8.72
CA PHE A 422 13.10 -20.88 9.69
C PHE A 422 13.01 -19.60 10.51
N LEU A 423 12.81 -18.43 9.88
CA LEU A 423 12.70 -17.16 10.60
C LEU A 423 11.46 -17.09 11.50
N CYS A 424 10.32 -17.66 11.09
CA CYS A 424 9.11 -17.76 11.93
C CYS A 424 9.35 -18.56 13.22
N VAL A 425 10.09 -19.67 13.14
CA VAL A 425 10.43 -20.49 14.30
C VAL A 425 11.54 -19.84 15.11
N PHE A 426 12.59 -19.34 14.45
CA PHE A 426 13.74 -18.71 15.10
C PHE A 426 13.33 -17.51 15.95
N ASN A 427 12.54 -16.58 15.40
CA ASN A 427 12.05 -15.42 16.15
C ASN A 427 11.12 -15.81 17.31
N GLY A 428 10.41 -16.92 17.20
CA GLY A 428 9.49 -17.40 18.25
C GLY A 428 10.20 -18.14 19.37
N ALA A 429 11.05 -19.11 19.02
CA ALA A 429 11.75 -19.97 19.96
C ALA A 429 12.91 -19.26 20.67
N PHE A 430 13.55 -18.29 20.00
CA PHE A 430 14.70 -17.56 20.52
C PHE A 430 14.48 -16.04 20.46
N PRO A 431 13.49 -15.50 21.19
CA PRO A 431 13.13 -14.08 21.10
C PRO A 431 14.31 -13.16 21.47
N THR A 432 15.18 -13.57 22.40
CA THR A 432 16.29 -12.76 22.90
C THR A 432 17.50 -12.67 21.97
N LEU A 433 17.52 -13.35 20.82
CA LEU A 433 18.73 -13.42 19.97
C LEU A 433 18.78 -12.41 18.83
N PHE A 434 17.64 -11.90 18.36
CA PHE A 434 17.63 -11.08 17.14
C PHE A 434 16.58 -9.97 17.15
N LEU A 435 15.30 -10.29 16.92
CA LEU A 435 14.28 -9.26 16.68
C LEU A 435 14.02 -8.40 17.93
N TYR A 436 13.74 -9.03 19.07
CA TYR A 436 13.24 -8.33 20.26
C TYR A 436 14.26 -7.41 20.94
N PRO A 437 15.56 -7.75 21.04
CA PRO A 437 16.57 -6.84 21.58
C PRO A 437 16.82 -5.58 20.72
N ASN A 438 16.43 -5.62 19.44
CA ASN A 438 16.62 -4.50 18.51
C ASN A 438 15.34 -3.67 18.33
N LEU A 439 14.28 -3.97 19.08
CA LEU A 439 13.04 -3.17 19.02
C LEU A 439 13.27 -1.74 19.53
N PRO A 440 12.43 -0.78 19.13
CA PRO A 440 12.66 0.64 19.40
C PRO A 440 12.72 1.02 20.89
N TYR A 441 12.01 0.29 21.75
CA TYR A 441 11.89 0.60 23.18
C TYR A 441 12.45 -0.53 24.05
N GLU A 442 13.02 -0.20 25.20
CA GLU A 442 13.50 -1.19 26.17
C GLU A 442 12.35 -1.66 27.06
N VAL A 443 11.82 -2.87 26.81
CA VAL A 443 10.70 -3.42 27.59
C VAL A 443 11.07 -4.79 28.15
N THR A 444 10.81 -4.98 29.45
CA THR A 444 10.95 -6.30 30.08
C THR A 444 9.66 -7.10 29.86
N TYR A 445 9.67 -7.97 28.86
CA TYR A 445 8.55 -8.88 28.59
C TYR A 445 9.04 -10.33 28.53
N VAL A 446 8.46 -11.20 29.37
CA VAL A 446 8.77 -12.63 29.39
C VAL A 446 7.63 -13.38 28.70
N PRO A 447 7.78 -13.78 27.44
CA PRO A 447 6.70 -14.46 26.72
C PRO A 447 6.39 -15.86 27.27
N PHE A 448 7.39 -16.59 27.76
CA PHE A 448 7.23 -18.00 28.14
C PHE A 448 6.91 -18.18 29.63
N THR A 449 5.90 -17.47 30.13
CA THR A 449 5.36 -17.76 31.47
C THR A 449 4.42 -18.97 31.41
N SER A 450 4.32 -19.72 32.50
CA SER A 450 3.41 -20.87 32.60
C SER A 450 1.96 -20.47 32.35
N ALA A 451 1.52 -19.35 32.95
CA ALA A 451 0.19 -18.80 32.76
C ALA A 451 -0.09 -18.44 31.29
N HIS A 452 0.85 -17.74 30.63
CA HIS A 452 0.66 -17.36 29.23
C HIS A 452 0.61 -18.58 28.31
N VAL A 453 1.55 -19.53 28.47
CA VAL A 453 1.58 -20.77 27.67
C VAL A 453 0.31 -21.59 27.86
N ILE A 454 -0.17 -21.77 29.10
CA ILE A 454 -1.39 -22.53 29.38
C ILE A 454 -2.61 -21.83 28.75
N SER A 455 -2.76 -20.52 28.95
CA SER A 455 -3.89 -19.76 28.41
C SER A 455 -3.96 -19.84 26.88
N GLN A 456 -2.81 -19.74 26.21
CA GLN A 456 -2.75 -19.88 24.76
C GLN A 456 -3.06 -21.31 24.29
N LEU A 457 -2.53 -22.33 24.96
CA LEU A 457 -2.83 -23.73 24.62
C LEU A 457 -4.32 -24.05 24.83
N GLN A 458 -4.96 -23.49 25.86
CA GLN A 458 -6.40 -23.60 26.06
C GLN A 458 -7.18 -22.93 24.93
N LEU A 459 -6.82 -21.70 24.56
CA LEU A 459 -7.44 -20.98 23.44
C LEU A 459 -7.35 -21.80 22.15
N LEU A 460 -6.15 -22.32 21.84
CA LEU A 460 -5.91 -23.15 20.66
C LEU A 460 -6.71 -24.45 20.72
N PHE A 461 -6.70 -25.13 21.86
CA PHE A 461 -7.46 -26.37 22.07
C PHE A 461 -8.96 -26.16 21.85
N PHE A 462 -9.56 -25.15 22.49
CA PHE A 462 -10.99 -24.88 22.36
C PHE A 462 -11.38 -24.38 20.96
N ALA A 463 -10.53 -23.60 20.30
CA ALA A 463 -10.76 -23.18 18.92
C ALA A 463 -10.69 -24.37 17.94
N VAL A 464 -9.72 -25.29 18.12
CA VAL A 464 -9.67 -26.55 17.34
C VAL A 464 -10.87 -27.43 17.64
N LEU A 465 -11.26 -27.57 18.91
CA LEU A 465 -12.42 -28.34 19.33
C LEU A 465 -13.71 -27.80 18.71
N ALA A 466 -13.89 -26.47 18.68
CA ALA A 466 -15.02 -25.83 18.04
C ALA A 466 -15.08 -26.14 16.54
N PHE A 467 -13.95 -26.07 15.84
CA PHE A 467 -13.87 -26.45 14.42
C PHE A 467 -14.24 -27.93 14.21
N VAL A 468 -13.65 -28.85 14.99
CA VAL A 468 -13.95 -30.28 14.91
C VAL A 468 -15.43 -30.55 15.19
N TRP A 469 -16.00 -29.90 16.19
CA TRP A 469 -17.42 -30.03 16.53
C TRP A 469 -18.35 -29.52 15.42
N LEU A 470 -18.06 -28.36 14.82
CA LEU A 470 -18.82 -27.83 13.68
C LEU A 470 -18.84 -28.80 12.51
N ARG A 471 -17.68 -29.41 12.22
CA ARG A 471 -17.53 -30.36 11.14
C ARG A 471 -18.21 -31.70 11.41
N LEU A 472 -18.05 -32.26 12.61
CA LEU A 472 -18.74 -33.50 13.00
C LEU A 472 -20.26 -33.33 13.07
N SER A 473 -20.72 -32.11 13.34
CA SER A 473 -22.15 -31.77 13.37
C SER A 473 -22.75 -31.44 12.01
N ASP A 474 -21.96 -31.50 10.92
CA ASP A 474 -22.35 -31.05 9.57
C ASP A 474 -22.93 -29.62 9.54
N ARG A 475 -22.45 -28.77 10.46
CA ARG A 475 -22.82 -27.34 10.59
C ARG A 475 -21.73 -26.41 10.07
N GLU A 476 -20.64 -26.98 9.55
CA GLU A 476 -19.62 -26.21 8.86
C GLU A 476 -20.24 -25.63 7.58
N PRO A 477 -20.17 -24.31 7.35
CA PRO A 477 -20.69 -23.72 6.12
C PRO A 477 -20.02 -24.39 4.93
N HIS A 478 -20.80 -25.06 4.08
CA HIS A 478 -20.26 -25.64 2.86
C HIS A 478 -19.60 -24.53 2.04
N GLU A 479 -18.42 -24.81 1.49
CA GLU A 479 -17.69 -23.89 0.61
C GLU A 479 -18.43 -23.76 -0.72
N LEU A 480 -19.48 -22.95 -0.73
CA LEU A 480 -20.27 -22.69 -1.92
C LEU A 480 -19.42 -21.87 -2.90
N PRO A 481 -19.51 -22.14 -4.22
CA PRO A 481 -18.89 -21.32 -5.24
C PRO A 481 -19.60 -19.96 -5.32
N SER A 482 -19.30 -19.10 -4.35
CA SER A 482 -19.89 -17.77 -4.20
C SER A 482 -18.79 -16.72 -4.14
N THR A 483 -19.10 -15.50 -4.58
CA THR A 483 -18.20 -14.35 -4.44
C THR A 483 -18.70 -13.52 -3.28
N ASN A 484 -17.84 -13.32 -2.28
CA ASN A 484 -18.17 -12.48 -1.15
C ASN A 484 -18.22 -11.01 -1.58
N LEU A 485 -19.34 -10.35 -1.30
CA LEU A 485 -19.55 -8.92 -1.55
C LEU A 485 -19.71 -8.27 -0.17
N ASP A 486 -18.57 -8.00 0.45
CA ASP A 486 -18.40 -7.34 1.74
C ASP A 486 -18.81 -5.84 1.67
N ALA A 487 -17.94 -4.93 2.09
CA ALA A 487 -18.12 -3.50 1.85
C ALA A 487 -18.14 -3.16 0.34
N ASP A 488 -17.74 -4.06 -0.56
CA ASP A 488 -17.77 -3.82 -2.02
C ASP A 488 -19.19 -3.49 -2.52
N TRP A 489 -20.23 -3.98 -1.83
CA TRP A 489 -21.61 -3.57 -2.11
C TRP A 489 -21.82 -2.05 -1.98
N PHE A 490 -21.20 -1.42 -0.97
CA PHE A 490 -21.28 0.02 -0.75
C PHE A 490 -20.66 0.78 -1.93
N TYR A 491 -19.46 0.39 -2.37
CA TYR A 491 -18.80 1.02 -3.53
C TYR A 491 -19.59 0.81 -4.82
N ARG A 492 -20.12 -0.39 -5.05
CA ARG A 492 -20.87 -0.70 -6.28
C ARG A 492 -22.21 0.00 -6.35
N ARG A 493 -22.91 0.16 -5.22
CA ARG A 493 -24.23 0.79 -5.19
C ARG A 493 -24.13 2.31 -5.01
N PHE A 494 -23.45 2.75 -3.96
CA PHE A 494 -23.31 4.16 -3.64
C PHE A 494 -22.30 4.85 -4.55
N GLY A 495 -21.13 4.24 -4.79
CA GLY A 495 -20.12 4.80 -5.70
C GLY A 495 -20.62 4.94 -7.13
N ARG A 496 -21.42 3.99 -7.64
CA ARG A 496 -22.11 4.14 -8.94
C ARG A 496 -23.07 5.32 -8.93
N SER A 497 -23.87 5.48 -7.87
CA SER A 497 -24.79 6.60 -7.73
C SER A 497 -24.05 7.94 -7.73
N LEU A 498 -22.95 8.03 -6.98
CA LEU A 498 -22.10 9.23 -6.92
C LEU A 498 -21.43 9.52 -8.27
N ALA A 499 -20.89 8.50 -8.95
CA ALA A 499 -20.27 8.66 -10.26
C ALA A 499 -21.27 9.12 -11.33
N LEU A 500 -22.50 8.60 -11.29
CA LEU A 500 -23.59 9.05 -12.16
C LEU A 500 -24.00 10.50 -11.85
N ALA A 501 -24.08 10.87 -10.56
CA ALA A 501 -24.37 12.23 -10.15
C ALA A 501 -23.26 13.21 -10.58
N ALA A 502 -21.99 12.87 -10.34
CA ALA A 502 -20.83 13.64 -10.76
C ALA A 502 -20.74 13.75 -12.29
N GLY A 503 -20.99 12.65 -13.01
CA GLY A 503 -21.09 12.65 -14.46
C GLY A 503 -22.19 13.58 -14.98
N GLY A 504 -23.33 13.62 -14.31
CA GLY A 504 -24.42 14.55 -14.61
C GLY A 504 -24.07 16.02 -14.34
N VAL A 505 -23.30 16.32 -13.30
CA VAL A 505 -22.79 17.68 -13.05
C VAL A 505 -21.75 18.08 -14.10
N ALA A 506 -20.80 17.19 -14.40
CA ALA A 506 -19.76 17.43 -15.39
C ALA A 506 -20.35 17.62 -16.79
N SER A 507 -21.35 16.83 -17.18
CA SER A 507 -22.02 17.00 -18.47
C SER A 507 -22.74 18.36 -18.54
N ARG A 508 -23.46 18.75 -17.48
CA ARG A 508 -24.11 20.08 -17.40
C ARG A 508 -23.11 21.23 -17.50
N LEU A 509 -21.97 21.12 -16.82
CA LEU A 509 -20.89 22.13 -16.91
C LEU A 509 -20.31 22.20 -18.32
N ARG A 510 -19.98 21.05 -18.92
CA ARG A 510 -19.47 20.98 -20.29
C ARG A 510 -20.47 21.59 -21.27
N ASP A 511 -21.75 21.23 -21.16
CA ASP A 511 -22.79 21.70 -22.06
C ASP A 511 -23.05 23.22 -21.86
N ALA A 512 -22.95 23.72 -20.63
CA ALA A 512 -23.02 25.16 -20.33
C ALA A 512 -21.83 25.94 -20.89
N VAL A 513 -20.61 25.41 -20.76
CA VAL A 513 -19.39 25.99 -21.36
C VAL A 513 -19.49 25.99 -22.87
N ALA A 514 -19.90 24.87 -23.47
CA ALA A 514 -20.10 24.74 -24.91
C ALA A 514 -21.16 25.74 -25.42
N ALA A 515 -22.31 25.84 -24.75
CA ALA A 515 -23.37 26.78 -25.11
C ALA A 515 -22.91 28.25 -25.01
N ARG A 516 -22.18 28.62 -23.95
CA ARG A 516 -21.59 29.96 -23.82
C ARG A 516 -20.56 30.23 -24.91
N SER A 517 -19.73 29.24 -25.24
CA SER A 517 -18.70 29.37 -26.28
C SER A 517 -19.32 29.58 -27.65
N VAL A 518 -20.37 28.81 -27.98
CA VAL A 518 -21.13 28.95 -29.23
C VAL A 518 -21.86 30.29 -29.29
N ALA A 519 -22.48 30.73 -28.19
CA ALA A 519 -23.14 32.03 -28.12
C ALA A 519 -22.14 33.20 -28.29
N ALA A 520 -20.97 33.11 -27.67
CA ALA A 520 -19.89 34.08 -27.82
C ALA A 520 -19.37 34.11 -29.27
N ALA A 521 -19.12 32.95 -29.87
CA ALA A 521 -18.72 32.84 -31.27
C ALA A 521 -19.79 33.39 -32.22
N GLY A 522 -21.07 33.09 -31.99
CA GLY A 522 -22.19 33.63 -32.76
C GLY A 522 -22.33 35.14 -32.64
N SER A 523 -22.12 35.71 -31.45
CA SER A 523 -22.10 37.16 -31.23
C SER A 523 -20.91 37.84 -31.90
N ALA A 524 -19.73 37.22 -31.86
CA ALA A 524 -18.53 37.72 -32.53
C ALA A 524 -18.69 37.68 -34.06
N ILE A 525 -19.20 36.58 -34.62
CA ILE A 525 -19.49 36.44 -36.05
C ILE A 525 -20.60 37.43 -36.46
N GLY A 526 -21.64 37.59 -35.65
CA GLY A 526 -22.71 38.55 -35.88
C GLY A 526 -22.20 40.00 -35.92
N SER A 527 -21.33 40.36 -34.97
CA SER A 527 -20.66 41.66 -34.94
C SER A 527 -19.74 41.84 -36.15
N ALA A 528 -18.91 40.85 -36.46
CA ALA A 528 -18.02 40.89 -37.62
C ALA A 528 -18.81 41.05 -38.93
N ARG A 529 -19.93 40.34 -39.10
CA ARG A 529 -20.82 40.51 -40.27
C ARG A 529 -21.49 41.89 -40.31
N ARG A 530 -21.84 42.49 -39.17
CA ARG A 530 -22.40 43.87 -39.14
C ARG A 530 -21.37 44.92 -39.58
N TYR A 531 -20.10 44.75 -39.22
CA TYR A 531 -19.06 45.72 -39.57
C TYR A 531 -18.46 45.45 -40.96
N MET A 532 -18.13 44.19 -41.27
CA MET A 532 -17.36 43.79 -42.46
C MET A 532 -18.19 43.07 -43.54
N GLY A 533 -19.50 42.90 -43.36
CA GLY A 533 -20.37 42.31 -44.38
C GLY A 533 -20.60 43.24 -45.59
N PRO A 534 -21.17 42.73 -46.70
CA PRO A 534 -21.38 43.50 -47.94
C PRO A 534 -22.24 44.76 -47.78
N THR A 535 -23.08 44.80 -46.76
CA THR A 535 -23.91 45.96 -46.38
C THR A 535 -23.48 46.63 -45.08
N GLY A 536 -22.39 46.12 -44.47
CA GLY A 536 -21.83 46.57 -43.20
C GLY A 536 -21.10 47.91 -43.31
N VAL A 537 -20.82 48.54 -42.17
CA VAL A 537 -20.26 49.90 -42.09
C VAL A 537 -18.97 50.07 -42.92
N TRP A 538 -18.16 49.01 -43.02
CA TRP A 538 -16.90 48.99 -43.76
C TRP A 538 -17.02 48.41 -45.17
N GLY A 539 -18.12 47.71 -45.48
CA GLY A 539 -18.38 47.11 -46.79
C GLY A 539 -19.15 48.01 -47.77
N ARG A 540 -19.71 49.12 -47.29
CA ARG A 540 -20.31 50.15 -48.17
C ARG A 540 -19.21 50.83 -48.97
N THR A 541 -19.42 51.08 -50.25
CA THR A 541 -18.57 51.98 -51.04
C THR A 541 -18.87 53.41 -50.62
N TRP A 542 -17.92 54.04 -49.91
CA TRP A 542 -18.08 55.43 -49.44
C TRP A 542 -17.99 56.38 -50.65
N PRO A 543 -18.83 57.44 -50.72
CA PRO A 543 -18.74 58.44 -51.78
C PRO A 543 -17.34 59.07 -51.82
N THR A 544 -16.82 59.35 -53.01
CA THR A 544 -15.45 59.87 -53.22
C THR A 544 -15.16 61.11 -52.38
N GLY A 545 -16.17 61.98 -52.16
CA GLY A 545 -16.05 63.16 -51.29
C GLY A 545 -15.75 62.84 -49.82
N THR A 546 -16.28 61.74 -49.27
CA THR A 546 -16.05 61.37 -47.86
C THR A 546 -14.64 60.80 -47.67
N ASN A 547 -14.09 60.11 -48.66
CA ASN A 547 -12.70 59.65 -48.64
C ASN A 547 -11.71 60.82 -48.66
N VAL A 548 -12.00 61.88 -49.43
CA VAL A 548 -11.17 63.09 -49.47
C VAL A 548 -11.15 63.80 -48.11
N ILE A 549 -12.29 63.87 -47.43
CA ILE A 549 -12.38 64.45 -46.07
C ILE A 549 -11.54 63.62 -45.07
N TRP A 550 -11.63 62.30 -45.11
CA TRP A 550 -10.83 61.44 -44.22
C TRP A 550 -9.33 61.55 -44.48
N VAL A 551 -8.91 61.65 -45.74
CA VAL A 551 -7.50 61.89 -46.10
C VAL A 551 -7.05 63.26 -45.59
N ALA A 552 -7.87 64.30 -45.72
CA ALA A 552 -7.58 65.63 -45.19
C ALA A 552 -7.46 65.63 -43.66
N ILE A 553 -8.35 64.93 -42.95
CA ILE A 553 -8.29 64.78 -41.49
C ILE A 553 -7.03 64.02 -41.06
N LEU A 554 -6.70 62.92 -41.74
CA LEU A 554 -5.47 62.15 -41.46
C LEU A 554 -4.22 62.99 -41.71
N LEU A 555 -4.18 63.76 -42.79
CA LEU A 555 -3.10 64.71 -43.08
C LEU A 555 -3.02 65.82 -42.03
N LEU A 556 -4.15 66.35 -41.56
CA LEU A 556 -4.19 67.36 -40.50
C LEU A 556 -3.68 66.79 -39.18
N VAL A 557 -4.11 65.59 -38.80
CA VAL A 557 -3.62 64.90 -37.60
C VAL A 557 -2.13 64.61 -37.71
N PHE A 558 -1.67 64.16 -38.88
CA PHE A 558 -0.25 63.95 -39.14
C PHE A 558 0.55 65.26 -39.04
N LEU A 559 0.05 66.36 -39.61
CA LEU A 559 0.67 67.69 -39.51
C LEU A 559 0.72 68.19 -38.07
N LEU A 560 -0.36 68.02 -37.31
CA LEU A 560 -0.41 68.40 -35.89
C LEU A 560 0.59 67.59 -35.06
N LEU A 561 0.69 66.28 -35.30
CA LEU A 561 1.68 65.42 -34.64
C LEU A 561 3.11 65.79 -35.06
N TYR A 562 3.33 66.08 -36.34
CA TYR A 562 4.62 66.51 -36.87
C TYR A 562 5.08 67.81 -36.19
N TYR A 563 4.24 68.85 -36.19
CA TYR A 563 4.56 70.13 -35.55
C TYR A 563 4.65 70.06 -34.03
N ALA A 564 3.87 69.18 -33.38
CA ALA A 564 4.00 68.94 -31.95
C ALA A 564 5.31 68.21 -31.59
N SER A 565 5.94 67.52 -32.56
CA SER A 565 7.16 66.73 -32.34
C SER A 565 8.47 67.44 -32.72
N THR A 566 8.43 68.59 -33.39
CA THR A 566 9.63 69.37 -33.77
C THR A 566 10.02 70.40 -32.70
N PRO A 567 11.19 70.30 -32.04
CA PRO A 567 11.66 71.30 -31.07
C PRO A 567 12.10 72.60 -31.79
N VAL A 568 11.63 73.76 -31.30
CA VAL A 568 12.05 75.08 -31.79
C VAL A 568 13.53 75.31 -31.46
N ALA A 569 14.37 75.48 -32.48
CA ALA A 569 15.80 75.76 -32.31
C ALA A 569 16.01 77.16 -31.70
N SER A 570 16.73 77.21 -30.57
CA SER A 570 17.12 78.44 -29.88
C SER A 570 18.14 79.24 -30.69
N VAL A 571 17.78 80.47 -31.08
CA VAL A 571 18.67 81.46 -31.69
C VAL A 571 19.70 81.92 -30.64
N PRO A 572 21.02 81.85 -30.90
CA PRO A 572 22.02 82.37 -29.96
C PRO A 572 22.09 83.92 -30.01
N PRO A 573 22.43 84.59 -28.89
CA PRO A 573 22.45 86.05 -28.83
C PRO A 573 23.72 86.62 -29.48
N LEU A 574 23.55 87.70 -30.25
CA LEU A 574 24.59 88.49 -30.91
C LEU A 574 25.48 89.22 -29.88
N PRO A 575 26.73 89.50 -30.27
CA PRO A 575 27.16 90.90 -30.37
C PRO A 575 27.39 91.36 -31.81
#